data_AF-A0A914DGH5-F1
#
_entry.id   AF-A0A914DGH5-F1
#
_cell.length_a   1.000
_cell.length_b   1.000
_cell.length_c   1.000
_cell.angle_alpha   90.00
_cell.angle_beta   90.00
_cell.angle_gamma   90.00
#
_symmetry.space_group_name_H-M   'P 1'
#
loop_
_entity.id
_entity.type
_entity.pdbx_description
1 polymer ?
#
loop_
_entity_poly.entity_id
_entity_poly.type
_entity_poly.pdbx_seq_one_letter_code
_entity_poly.pdbx_strand_id
1 'polypeptide(L)'
;MILENVVQSTISSLGYFEDGVYFREPDCFDSIRDLIRFLHQDDKKTVRRLCTSHNLVKNDLVPIMMSKDVSEELFDAALRLTVNLCQPTLVAFGGKQPEDNEAWKLYYETPGRRNMGLFPANYVAFPTVNYYIQLLSALDKIQSAVKDWESRNERSKLLVERIIVLIRYIFALGTEGKSLAQVTELELRTRERVTHAFLTSSIPEFFVDLVHNSMEREFCLHILNIFALIVQPFKASDVAFAGKAPSAEVINKENQELQKSIEYEREKNNLKRFNLSARNFLGGTYVVSGTKALNQQNELILQK
;
A
#
# COMPACT_ATOMS: atom_id res chain seq x y z
N MET A 1 -8.80 -14.68 23.96
CA MET A 1 -7.94 -15.78 24.46
C MET A 1 -8.14 -17.10 23.71
N ILE A 2 -9.25 -17.86 23.85
CA ILE A 2 -9.39 -19.16 23.15
C ILE A 2 -9.39 -18.99 21.61
N LEU A 3 -10.22 -18.09 21.07
CA LEU A 3 -10.29 -17.83 19.62
C LEU A 3 -8.96 -17.32 19.04
N GLU A 4 -8.28 -16.42 19.75
CA GLU A 4 -7.01 -15.85 19.29
C GLU A 4 -5.92 -16.92 19.18
N ASN A 5 -5.83 -17.80 20.18
CA ASN A 5 -4.88 -18.91 20.15
C ASN A 5 -5.18 -19.89 19.01
N VAL A 6 -6.47 -20.19 18.76
CA VAL A 6 -6.88 -21.02 17.62
C VAL A 6 -6.46 -20.37 16.30
N VAL A 7 -6.78 -19.09 16.10
CA VAL A 7 -6.42 -18.36 14.87
C VAL A 7 -4.91 -18.30 14.67
N GLN A 8 -4.13 -18.03 15.73
CA GLN A 8 -2.67 -18.03 15.65
C GLN A 8 -2.12 -19.41 15.26
N SER A 9 -2.64 -20.47 15.87
CA SER A 9 -2.27 -21.84 15.50
C SER A 9 -2.61 -22.14 14.04
N THR A 10 -3.77 -21.69 13.55
CA THR A 10 -4.18 -21.87 12.15
C THR A 10 -3.31 -21.06 11.18
N ILE A 11 -2.80 -19.90 11.58
CA ILE A 11 -1.83 -19.13 10.79
C ILE A 11 -0.51 -19.89 10.73
N SER A 12 -0.03 -20.41 11.85
CA SER A 12 1.22 -21.19 11.91
C SER A 12 1.16 -22.51 11.15
N SER A 13 -0.03 -23.07 10.92
CA SER A 13 -0.22 -24.30 10.14
C SER A 13 -0.34 -24.05 8.62
N LEU A 14 0.00 -22.86 8.13
CA LEU A 14 0.04 -22.59 6.68
C LEU A 14 1.34 -23.06 6.03
N GLY A 15 2.46 -22.89 6.71
CA GLY A 15 3.78 -23.13 6.16
C GLY A 15 4.87 -22.26 6.77
N TYR A 16 6.06 -22.37 6.18
CA TYR A 16 7.24 -21.64 6.63
C TYR A 16 8.22 -21.42 5.47
N PHE A 17 9.15 -20.48 5.66
CA PHE A 17 10.28 -20.29 4.75
C PHE A 17 11.52 -21.01 5.26
N GLU A 18 12.16 -21.77 4.38
CA GLU A 18 13.49 -22.36 4.61
C GLU A 18 14.32 -22.13 3.34
N ASP A 19 15.50 -21.51 3.50
CA ASP A 19 16.42 -21.17 2.42
C ASP A 19 15.79 -20.39 1.23
N GLY A 20 14.82 -19.52 1.53
CA GLY A 20 14.15 -18.69 0.53
C GLY A 20 13.06 -19.42 -0.27
N VAL A 21 12.77 -20.68 0.08
CA VAL A 21 11.67 -21.48 -0.48
C VAL A 21 10.57 -21.58 0.56
N TYR A 22 9.33 -21.43 0.13
CA TYR A 22 8.17 -21.58 1.01
C TYR A 22 7.70 -23.03 1.00
N PHE A 23 7.62 -23.65 2.18
CA PHE A 23 7.13 -25.00 2.39
C PHE A 23 5.75 -24.94 3.04
N ARG A 24 4.79 -25.62 2.41
CA ARG A 24 3.41 -25.71 2.89
C ARG A 24 3.29 -26.85 3.89
N GLU A 25 2.56 -26.64 4.97
CA GLU A 25 2.13 -27.71 5.85
C GLU A 25 1.04 -28.59 5.19
N PRO A 26 0.87 -29.85 5.60
CA PRO A 26 -0.12 -30.77 5.01
C PRO A 26 -1.56 -30.21 5.03
N ASP A 27 -1.93 -29.53 6.12
CA ASP A 27 -3.27 -28.99 6.35
C ASP A 27 -3.43 -27.53 5.86
N CYS A 28 -2.52 -27.04 5.02
CA CYS A 28 -2.51 -25.66 4.52
C CYS A 28 -3.85 -25.25 3.88
N PHE A 29 -4.43 -26.13 3.05
CA PHE A 29 -5.70 -25.85 2.38
C PHE A 29 -6.86 -25.68 3.36
N ASP A 30 -7.00 -26.58 4.33
CA ASP A 30 -8.06 -26.50 5.32
C ASP A 30 -7.83 -25.35 6.31
N SER A 31 -6.58 -25.04 6.64
CA SER A 31 -6.21 -23.87 7.44
C SER A 31 -6.63 -22.56 6.77
N ILE A 32 -6.41 -22.41 5.46
CA ILE A 32 -6.92 -21.23 4.71
C ILE A 32 -8.44 -21.17 4.76
N ARG A 33 -9.13 -22.29 4.61
CA ARG A 33 -10.60 -22.33 4.66
C ARG A 33 -11.12 -21.96 6.05
N ASP A 34 -10.45 -22.38 7.11
CA ASP A 34 -10.77 -22.00 8.48
C ASP A 34 -10.56 -20.51 8.72
N LEU A 35 -9.46 -19.93 8.23
CA LEU A 35 -9.24 -18.48 8.32
C LEU A 35 -10.33 -17.68 7.60
N ILE A 36 -10.80 -18.16 6.43
CA ILE A 36 -11.93 -17.53 5.72
C ILE A 36 -13.21 -17.62 6.57
N ARG A 37 -13.49 -18.78 7.21
CA ARG A 37 -14.65 -18.95 8.10
C ARG A 37 -14.56 -18.04 9.32
N PHE A 38 -13.38 -17.94 9.94
CA PHE A 38 -13.14 -17.06 11.09
C PHE A 38 -13.34 -15.59 10.72
N LEU A 39 -12.84 -15.14 9.56
CA LEU A 39 -13.04 -13.77 9.08
C LEU A 39 -14.51 -13.45 8.78
N HIS A 40 -15.30 -14.44 8.38
CA HIS A 40 -16.74 -14.26 8.17
C HIS A 40 -17.49 -13.95 9.47
N GLN A 41 -17.00 -14.48 10.61
CA GLN A 41 -17.58 -14.30 11.94
C GLN A 41 -16.83 -13.24 12.78
N ASP A 42 -15.97 -12.43 12.15
CA ASP A 42 -15.04 -11.53 12.83
C ASP A 42 -15.67 -10.16 13.15
N ASP A 43 -16.64 -10.15 14.06
CA ASP A 43 -17.36 -8.94 14.46
C ASP A 43 -16.42 -7.87 15.05
N LYS A 44 -15.50 -8.30 15.91
CA LYS A 44 -14.54 -7.43 16.62
C LYS A 44 -13.25 -7.17 15.83
N LYS A 45 -13.17 -7.60 14.57
CA LYS A 45 -11.99 -7.50 13.70
C LYS A 45 -10.71 -8.08 14.31
N THR A 46 -10.84 -8.99 15.27
CA THR A 46 -9.74 -9.64 15.98
C THR A 46 -8.97 -10.56 15.03
N VAL A 47 -9.70 -11.37 14.24
CA VAL A 47 -9.09 -12.31 13.29
C VAL A 47 -8.34 -11.54 12.21
N ARG A 48 -8.96 -10.50 11.64
CA ARG A 48 -8.31 -9.62 10.65
C ARG A 48 -7.06 -8.97 11.20
N ARG A 49 -7.10 -8.47 12.45
CA ARG A 49 -5.94 -7.88 13.11
C ARG A 49 -4.80 -8.89 13.28
N LEU A 50 -5.10 -10.12 13.69
CA LEU A 50 -4.11 -11.19 13.80
C LEU A 50 -3.51 -11.55 12.45
N CYS A 51 -4.33 -11.84 11.43
CA CYS A 51 -3.83 -12.12 10.08
C CYS A 51 -2.92 -10.99 9.59
N THR A 52 -3.27 -9.74 9.90
CA THR A 52 -2.46 -8.61 9.46
C THR A 52 -1.20 -8.40 10.29
N SER A 53 -1.22 -8.61 11.62
CA SER A 53 -0.01 -8.52 12.44
C SER A 53 1.02 -9.58 12.07
N HIS A 54 0.57 -10.73 11.56
CA HIS A 54 1.42 -11.78 11.01
C HIS A 54 1.87 -11.52 9.55
N ASN A 55 1.42 -10.42 8.92
CA ASN A 55 1.66 -10.12 7.50
C ASN A 55 1.32 -11.30 6.57
N LEU A 56 0.20 -11.99 6.85
CA LEU A 56 -0.18 -13.25 6.22
C LEU A 56 -0.13 -13.20 4.68
N VAL A 57 -0.54 -12.08 4.10
CA VAL A 57 -0.53 -11.88 2.63
C VAL A 57 0.88 -12.02 2.08
N LYS A 58 1.85 -11.35 2.71
CA LYS A 58 3.25 -11.33 2.28
C LYS A 58 3.96 -12.64 2.61
N ASN A 59 3.75 -13.14 3.82
CA ASN A 59 4.54 -14.23 4.38
C ASN A 59 4.04 -15.60 3.94
N ASP A 60 2.75 -15.75 3.61
CA ASP A 60 2.15 -17.05 3.34
C ASP A 60 1.35 -17.05 2.03
N LEU A 61 0.36 -16.16 1.88
CA LEU A 61 -0.60 -16.27 0.77
C LEU A 61 0.00 -16.00 -0.60
N VAL A 62 0.83 -14.96 -0.74
CA VAL A 62 1.55 -14.70 -1.99
C VAL A 62 2.53 -15.85 -2.30
N PRO A 63 3.40 -16.28 -1.39
CA PRO A 63 4.25 -17.46 -1.61
C PRO A 63 3.48 -18.74 -2.01
N ILE A 64 2.34 -19.01 -1.38
CA ILE A 64 1.47 -20.14 -1.73
C ILE A 64 0.96 -20.01 -3.17
N MET A 65 0.43 -18.83 -3.55
CA MET A 65 -0.07 -18.58 -4.91
C MET A 65 1.04 -18.63 -5.98
N MET A 66 2.28 -18.33 -5.59
CA MET A 66 3.46 -18.34 -6.45
C MET A 66 4.16 -19.71 -6.54
N SER A 67 3.73 -20.69 -5.74
CA SER A 67 4.31 -22.04 -5.74
C SER A 67 4.03 -22.75 -7.06
N LYS A 68 5.05 -23.41 -7.63
CA LYS A 68 4.96 -24.06 -8.95
C LYS A 68 3.95 -25.22 -8.98
N ASP A 69 3.73 -25.85 -7.84
CA ASP A 69 2.90 -27.03 -7.60
C ASP A 69 1.61 -26.69 -6.84
N VAL A 70 1.17 -25.43 -6.89
CA VAL A 70 -0.11 -25.01 -6.32
C VAL A 70 -1.28 -25.61 -7.12
N SER A 71 -2.24 -26.25 -6.44
CA SER A 71 -3.46 -26.71 -7.09
C SER A 71 -4.41 -25.55 -7.37
N GLU A 72 -5.35 -25.72 -8.31
CA GLU A 72 -6.33 -24.68 -8.62
C GLU A 72 -7.25 -24.38 -7.42
N GLU A 73 -7.59 -25.37 -6.59
CA GLU A 73 -8.36 -25.16 -5.36
C GLU A 73 -7.58 -24.35 -4.34
N LEU A 74 -6.30 -24.67 -4.13
CA LEU A 74 -5.49 -23.96 -3.16
C LEU A 74 -5.21 -22.53 -3.61
N PHE A 75 -4.93 -22.32 -4.89
CA PHE A 75 -4.80 -20.98 -5.47
C PHE A 75 -6.09 -20.17 -5.27
N ASP A 76 -7.24 -20.76 -5.59
CA ASP A 76 -8.55 -20.13 -5.41
C ASP A 76 -8.81 -19.74 -3.96
N ALA A 77 -8.52 -20.63 -3.00
CA ALA A 77 -8.69 -20.38 -1.58
C ALA A 77 -7.74 -19.28 -1.07
N ALA A 78 -6.45 -19.34 -1.43
CA ALA A 78 -5.47 -18.32 -1.06
C ALA A 78 -5.83 -16.94 -1.65
N LEU A 79 -6.31 -16.90 -2.90
CA LEU A 79 -6.79 -15.69 -3.53
C LEU A 79 -8.00 -15.10 -2.79
N ARG A 80 -8.98 -15.93 -2.41
CA ARG A 80 -10.16 -15.49 -1.64
C ARG A 80 -9.78 -14.87 -0.31
N LEU A 81 -8.86 -15.50 0.41
CA LEU A 81 -8.35 -14.97 1.68
C LEU A 81 -7.58 -13.66 1.46
N THR A 82 -6.77 -13.58 0.41
CA THR A 82 -6.04 -12.36 0.04
C THR A 82 -6.99 -11.21 -0.29
N VAL A 83 -8.01 -11.44 -1.13
CA VAL A 83 -9.06 -10.45 -1.45
C VAL A 83 -9.72 -9.96 -0.17
N ASN A 84 -10.09 -10.87 0.74
CA ASN A 84 -10.74 -10.52 2.00
C ASN A 84 -9.82 -9.62 2.87
N LEU A 85 -8.55 -9.99 3.03
CA LEU A 85 -7.59 -9.25 3.84
C LEU A 85 -7.21 -7.89 3.24
N CYS A 86 -7.22 -7.77 1.91
CA CYS A 86 -6.93 -6.53 1.19
C CYS A 86 -8.15 -5.61 1.00
N GLN A 87 -9.35 -5.98 1.47
CA GLN A 87 -10.53 -5.13 1.39
C GLN A 87 -10.26 -3.73 1.98
N PRO A 88 -10.73 -2.66 1.31
CA PRO A 88 -10.66 -1.30 1.86
C PRO A 88 -11.35 -1.25 3.23
N THR A 89 -10.85 -0.41 4.14
CA THR A 89 -11.28 -0.39 5.55
C THR A 89 -12.78 -0.16 5.65
N LEU A 90 -13.32 0.74 4.84
CA LEU A 90 -14.75 1.02 4.84
C LEU A 90 -15.58 -0.22 4.47
N VAL A 91 -15.11 -1.02 3.51
CA VAL A 91 -15.77 -2.26 3.10
C VAL A 91 -15.70 -3.31 4.22
N ALA A 92 -14.55 -3.44 4.90
CA ALA A 92 -14.39 -4.35 6.03
C ALA A 92 -15.31 -4.03 7.23
N PHE A 93 -15.83 -2.79 7.29
CA PHE A 93 -16.81 -2.30 8.28
C PHE A 93 -18.24 -2.21 7.71
N GLY A 94 -18.55 -2.97 6.65
CA GLY A 94 -19.90 -3.05 6.11
C GLY A 94 -20.36 -1.80 5.34
N GLY A 95 -19.41 -0.99 4.87
CA GLY A 95 -19.70 0.22 4.09
C GLY A 95 -20.16 1.42 4.92
N LYS A 96 -20.17 1.31 6.26
CA LYS A 96 -20.59 2.38 7.16
C LYS A 96 -19.42 2.89 7.98
N GLN A 97 -19.47 4.18 8.33
CA GLN A 97 -18.54 4.72 9.32
C GLN A 97 -18.89 4.17 10.71
N PRO A 98 -17.90 3.98 11.59
CA PRO A 98 -18.15 3.56 12.96
C PRO A 98 -19.08 4.53 13.70
N GLU A 99 -19.94 3.98 14.57
CA GLU A 99 -20.93 4.76 15.33
C GLU A 99 -20.45 5.15 16.73
N ASP A 100 -19.53 4.37 17.32
CA ASP A 100 -19.01 4.58 18.68
C ASP A 100 -17.48 4.70 18.73
N ASN A 101 -16.95 5.15 19.87
CA ASN A 101 -15.53 5.37 20.08
C ASN A 101 -14.68 4.09 19.99
N GLU A 102 -15.20 2.93 20.41
CA GLU A 102 -14.47 1.65 20.35
C GLU A 102 -14.36 1.17 18.90
N ALA A 103 -15.44 1.29 18.14
CA ALA A 103 -15.50 0.98 16.72
C ALA A 103 -14.64 1.96 15.91
N TRP A 104 -14.58 3.25 16.29
CA TRP A 104 -13.62 4.20 15.69
C TRP A 104 -12.18 3.83 16.00
N LYS A 105 -11.87 3.45 17.24
CA LYS A 105 -10.54 2.97 17.62
C LYS A 105 -10.17 1.75 16.78
N LEU A 106 -11.07 0.78 16.66
CA LEU A 106 -10.87 -0.41 15.83
C LEU A 106 -10.72 -0.06 14.35
N TYR A 107 -11.51 0.86 13.82
CA TYR A 107 -11.47 1.31 12.43
C TYR A 107 -10.15 1.97 12.07
N TYR A 108 -9.57 2.73 12.99
CA TYR A 108 -8.26 3.33 12.81
C TYR A 108 -7.10 2.35 13.08
N GLU A 109 -7.24 1.45 14.05
CA GLU A 109 -6.30 0.34 14.30
C GLU A 109 -6.32 -0.69 13.16
N THR A 110 -7.44 -0.79 12.44
CA THR A 110 -7.55 -1.64 11.27
C THR A 110 -6.56 -1.14 10.21
N PRO A 111 -5.74 -2.04 9.65
CA PRO A 111 -4.56 -1.75 8.83
C PRO A 111 -4.71 -0.74 7.69
N GLY A 112 -5.93 -0.42 7.23
CA GLY A 112 -6.13 0.48 6.09
C GLY A 112 -6.20 1.99 6.42
N ARG A 113 -6.34 2.42 7.70
CA ARG A 113 -6.51 3.85 8.03
C ARG A 113 -5.41 4.55 8.85
N ARG A 114 -4.83 3.97 9.91
CA ARG A 114 -3.76 4.66 10.71
C ARG A 114 -2.41 3.96 10.83
N ASN A 115 -2.25 2.70 10.42
CA ASN A 115 -0.97 2.04 10.59
C ASN A 115 -0.02 2.28 9.41
N MET A 116 0.80 3.34 9.53
CA MET A 116 1.98 3.60 8.70
C MET A 116 2.99 2.43 8.61
N GLY A 117 2.83 1.38 9.42
CA GLY A 117 3.65 0.15 9.33
C GLY A 117 3.12 -0.92 8.36
N LEU A 118 1.85 -0.86 7.95
CA LEU A 118 1.18 -1.95 7.23
C LEU A 118 0.86 -1.63 5.76
N PHE A 119 0.72 -0.36 5.39
CA PHE A 119 0.77 0.03 3.98
C PHE A 119 2.04 -0.51 3.31
N PRO A 120 3.26 -0.34 3.88
CA PRO A 120 4.45 -0.95 3.32
C PRO A 120 4.36 -2.48 3.32
N ALA A 121 3.90 -3.11 4.40
CA ALA A 121 4.00 -4.57 4.53
C ALA A 121 3.16 -5.36 3.52
N ASN A 122 1.90 -4.97 3.28
CA ASN A 122 1.07 -5.61 2.26
C ASN A 122 1.52 -5.23 0.85
N TYR A 123 1.83 -3.95 0.60
CA TYR A 123 2.34 -3.56 -0.72
C TYR A 123 3.68 -4.22 -1.05
N VAL A 124 4.53 -4.55 -0.08
CA VAL A 124 5.81 -5.26 -0.29
C VAL A 124 5.59 -6.67 -0.86
N ALA A 125 4.38 -7.25 -0.73
CA ALA A 125 4.04 -8.51 -1.37
C ALA A 125 3.73 -8.38 -2.87
N PHE A 126 3.23 -7.22 -3.30
CA PHE A 126 2.72 -6.95 -4.64
C PHE A 126 3.64 -6.25 -5.67
N PRO A 127 4.87 -5.75 -5.42
CA PRO A 127 5.63 -4.98 -6.43
C PRO A 127 6.45 -5.89 -7.36
N THR A 128 6.10 -7.17 -7.45
CA THR A 128 6.85 -8.16 -8.22
C THR A 128 6.10 -8.47 -9.50
N VAL A 129 6.74 -8.28 -10.66
CA VAL A 129 6.14 -8.58 -11.98
C VAL A 129 5.63 -10.03 -12.04
N ASN A 130 6.40 -10.98 -11.49
CA ASN A 130 6.01 -12.39 -11.46
C ASN A 130 4.66 -12.65 -10.77
N TYR A 131 4.31 -11.85 -9.76
CA TYR A 131 3.01 -11.97 -9.09
C TYR A 131 1.86 -11.70 -10.07
N TYR A 132 1.96 -10.64 -10.84
CA TYR A 132 0.96 -10.32 -11.85
C TYR A 132 1.00 -11.27 -13.04
N ILE A 133 2.17 -11.78 -13.44
CA ILE A 133 2.26 -12.85 -14.45
C ILE A 133 1.50 -14.10 -13.98
N GLN A 134 1.61 -14.45 -12.69
CA GLN A 134 0.86 -15.58 -12.12
C GLN A 134 -0.65 -15.34 -12.16
N LEU A 135 -1.11 -14.12 -11.84
CA LEU A 135 -2.52 -13.74 -11.97
C LEU A 135 -2.99 -13.78 -13.44
N LEU A 136 -2.18 -13.27 -14.37
CA LEU A 136 -2.47 -13.32 -15.81
C LEU A 136 -2.57 -14.77 -16.30
N SER A 137 -1.65 -15.66 -15.87
CA SER A 137 -1.73 -17.08 -16.20
C SER A 137 -3.06 -17.71 -15.77
N ALA A 138 -3.59 -17.35 -14.60
CA ALA A 138 -4.90 -17.81 -14.15
C ALA A 138 -6.04 -17.26 -15.02
N LEU A 139 -5.96 -16.00 -15.45
CA LEU A 139 -6.93 -15.38 -16.36
C LEU A 139 -6.89 -16.03 -17.76
N ASP A 140 -5.70 -16.26 -18.31
CA ASP A 140 -5.48 -16.86 -19.63
C ASP A 140 -6.01 -18.30 -19.70
N LYS A 141 -5.86 -19.08 -18.63
CA LYS A 141 -6.44 -20.43 -18.53
C LYS A 141 -7.96 -20.40 -18.70
N ILE A 142 -8.62 -19.42 -18.09
CA ILE A 142 -10.08 -19.27 -18.21
C ILE A 142 -10.46 -18.83 -19.62
N GLN A 143 -9.73 -17.84 -20.16
CA GLN A 143 -9.98 -17.29 -21.50
C GLN A 143 -9.79 -18.34 -22.61
N SER A 144 -8.76 -19.19 -22.47
CA SER A 144 -8.42 -20.24 -23.44
C SER A 144 -9.36 -21.45 -23.35
N ALA A 145 -9.86 -21.80 -22.16
CA ALA A 145 -10.78 -22.92 -21.98
C ALA A 145 -12.14 -22.66 -22.63
N VAL A 146 -12.69 -21.45 -22.47
CA VAL A 146 -14.00 -21.08 -23.00
C VAL A 146 -14.00 -19.62 -23.46
N LYS A 147 -14.11 -19.41 -24.77
CA LYS A 147 -14.14 -18.06 -25.36
C LYS A 147 -15.44 -17.31 -25.07
N ASP A 148 -16.57 -18.00 -25.06
CA ASP A 148 -17.87 -17.37 -24.84
C ASP A 148 -18.13 -17.16 -23.34
N TRP A 149 -18.32 -15.91 -22.92
CA TRP A 149 -18.54 -15.55 -21.53
C TRP A 149 -19.72 -16.30 -20.89
N GLU A 150 -20.83 -16.44 -21.62
CA GLU A 150 -22.05 -17.06 -21.11
C GLU A 150 -21.89 -18.55 -20.79
N SER A 151 -21.02 -19.25 -21.51
CA SER A 151 -20.77 -20.68 -21.32
C SER A 151 -19.68 -20.98 -20.29
N ARG A 152 -19.02 -19.95 -19.73
CA ARG A 152 -18.11 -20.13 -18.59
C ARG A 152 -18.89 -20.55 -17.36
N ASN A 153 -18.34 -21.52 -16.64
CA ASN A 153 -18.89 -21.92 -15.35
C ASN A 153 -18.77 -20.79 -14.31
N GLU A 154 -19.63 -20.82 -13.30
CA GLU A 154 -19.70 -19.79 -12.26
C GLU A 154 -18.38 -19.62 -11.51
N ARG A 155 -17.67 -20.73 -11.25
CA ARG A 155 -16.38 -20.71 -10.54
C ARG A 155 -15.34 -19.89 -11.32
N SER A 156 -15.28 -20.05 -12.64
CA SER A 156 -14.38 -19.29 -13.52
C SER A 156 -14.75 -17.81 -13.54
N LYS A 157 -16.03 -17.47 -13.61
CA LYS A 157 -16.49 -16.06 -13.57
C LYS A 157 -16.08 -15.39 -12.26
N LEU A 158 -16.35 -16.06 -11.13
CA LEU A 158 -15.96 -15.58 -9.80
C LEU A 158 -14.45 -15.46 -9.63
N LEU A 159 -13.66 -16.29 -10.31
CA LEU A 159 -12.19 -16.21 -10.26
C LEU A 159 -11.68 -14.97 -11.00
N VAL A 160 -12.19 -14.69 -12.20
CA VAL A 160 -11.90 -13.46 -12.95
C VAL A 160 -12.26 -12.23 -12.13
N GLU A 161 -13.48 -12.19 -11.59
CA GLU A 161 -13.96 -11.08 -10.76
C GLU A 161 -13.04 -10.87 -9.56
N ARG A 162 -12.65 -11.93 -8.84
CA ARG A 162 -11.76 -11.83 -7.67
C ARG A 162 -10.38 -11.29 -8.01
N ILE A 163 -9.80 -11.68 -9.15
CA ILE A 163 -8.51 -11.15 -9.58
C ILE A 163 -8.62 -9.65 -9.85
N ILE A 164 -9.65 -9.22 -10.59
CA ILE A 164 -9.88 -7.81 -10.92
C ILE A 164 -10.14 -7.00 -9.64
N VAL A 165 -10.97 -7.51 -8.74
CA VAL A 165 -11.28 -6.88 -7.45
C VAL A 165 -10.03 -6.78 -6.58
N LEU A 166 -9.18 -7.81 -6.54
CA LEU A 166 -7.92 -7.77 -5.81
C LEU A 166 -7.00 -6.66 -6.33
N ILE A 167 -6.83 -6.57 -7.66
CA ILE A 167 -6.00 -5.53 -8.27
C ILE A 167 -6.54 -4.15 -7.92
N ARG A 168 -7.86 -3.95 -7.99
CA ARG A 168 -8.50 -2.71 -7.53
C ARG A 168 -8.20 -2.41 -6.06
N TYR A 169 -8.28 -3.41 -5.20
CA TYR A 169 -7.95 -3.25 -3.78
C TYR A 169 -6.49 -2.89 -3.57
N ILE A 170 -5.55 -3.55 -4.26
CA ILE A 170 -4.12 -3.23 -4.20
C ILE A 170 -3.89 -1.74 -4.46
N PHE A 171 -4.50 -1.17 -5.51
CA PHE A 171 -4.34 0.26 -5.80
C PHE A 171 -5.14 1.20 -4.87
N ALA A 172 -6.23 0.73 -4.28
CA ALA A 172 -7.03 1.49 -3.31
C ALA A 172 -6.41 1.51 -1.91
N LEU A 173 -5.53 0.55 -1.58
CA LEU A 173 -4.88 0.50 -0.28
C LEU A 173 -4.15 1.83 -0.02
N GLY A 174 -4.40 2.43 1.14
CA GLY A 174 -3.77 3.68 1.59
C GLY A 174 -4.17 4.97 0.85
N THR A 175 -5.13 4.93 -0.07
CA THR A 175 -5.73 6.16 -0.62
C THR A 175 -6.94 6.63 0.19
N GLU A 176 -7.48 5.79 1.08
CA GLU A 176 -8.67 6.08 1.87
C GLU A 176 -8.45 7.22 2.88
N GLY A 177 -9.15 8.34 2.70
CA GLY A 177 -9.24 9.42 3.70
C GLY A 177 -7.95 10.21 3.92
N LYS A 178 -6.92 10.03 3.07
CA LYS A 178 -5.72 10.85 3.05
C LYS A 178 -5.80 11.87 1.91
N SER A 179 -5.49 13.13 2.20
CA SER A 179 -5.16 14.08 1.13
C SER A 179 -3.79 13.73 0.54
N LEU A 180 -3.53 14.12 -0.71
CA LEU A 180 -2.23 13.85 -1.37
C LEU A 180 -1.03 14.40 -0.57
N ALA A 181 -1.24 15.50 0.17
CA ALA A 181 -0.23 16.12 1.03
C ALA A 181 0.14 15.28 2.27
N GLN A 182 -0.63 14.24 2.61
CA GLN A 182 -0.40 13.35 3.75
C GLN A 182 0.26 12.02 3.34
N VAL A 183 0.55 11.83 2.05
CA VAL A 183 1.22 10.64 1.53
C VAL A 183 2.74 10.79 1.72
N THR A 184 3.36 9.81 2.36
CA THR A 184 4.82 9.80 2.59
C THR A 184 5.58 9.40 1.33
N GLU A 185 6.86 9.77 1.23
CA GLU A 185 7.72 9.40 0.10
C GLU A 185 7.84 7.87 -0.07
N LEU A 186 7.93 7.14 1.04
CA LEU A 186 7.96 5.67 1.01
C LEU A 186 6.67 5.08 0.43
N GLU A 187 5.52 5.67 0.73
CA GLU A 187 4.23 5.24 0.18
C GLU A 187 4.17 5.46 -1.33
N LEU A 188 4.67 6.61 -1.81
CA LEU A 188 4.76 6.92 -3.24
C LEU A 188 5.68 5.94 -3.98
N ARG A 189 6.92 5.75 -3.51
CA ARG A 189 7.88 4.81 -4.10
C ARG A 189 7.34 3.39 -4.17
N THR A 190 6.66 2.96 -3.11
CA THR A 190 6.05 1.63 -3.04
C THR A 190 4.91 1.48 -4.06
N ARG A 191 4.07 2.51 -4.19
CA ARG A 191 3.00 2.55 -5.20
C ARG A 191 3.57 2.57 -6.62
N GLU A 192 4.62 3.33 -6.89
CA GLU A 192 5.31 3.35 -8.18
C GLU A 192 5.81 1.96 -8.58
N ARG A 193 6.43 1.22 -7.65
CA ARG A 193 6.88 -0.16 -7.90
C ARG A 193 5.73 -1.11 -8.22
N VAL A 194 4.60 -0.98 -7.51
CA VAL A 194 3.38 -1.75 -7.78
C VAL A 194 2.80 -1.39 -9.15
N THR A 195 2.67 -0.11 -9.47
CA THR A 195 2.23 0.37 -10.79
C THR A 195 3.14 -0.16 -11.89
N HIS A 196 4.46 -0.05 -11.73
CA HIS A 196 5.42 -0.55 -12.70
C HIS A 196 5.27 -2.06 -12.91
N ALA A 197 5.18 -2.84 -11.83
CA ALA A 197 5.01 -4.29 -11.91
C ALA A 197 3.73 -4.70 -12.64
N PHE A 198 2.61 -4.02 -12.37
CA PHE A 198 1.33 -4.21 -13.04
C PHE A 198 1.40 -3.84 -14.54
N LEU A 199 1.97 -2.68 -14.87
CA LEU A 199 2.06 -2.24 -16.27
C LEU A 199 3.01 -3.11 -17.11
N THR A 200 3.97 -3.79 -16.48
CA THR A 200 4.91 -4.68 -17.17
C THR A 200 4.35 -6.08 -17.41
N SER A 201 3.28 -6.48 -16.71
CA SER A 201 2.83 -7.88 -16.64
C SER A 201 1.83 -8.30 -17.72
N SER A 202 1.52 -7.43 -18.67
CA SER A 202 0.50 -7.65 -19.71
C SER A 202 -0.96 -7.80 -19.24
N ILE A 203 -1.24 -7.55 -17.96
CA ILE A 203 -2.63 -7.45 -17.47
C ILE A 203 -3.38 -6.25 -18.07
N PRO A 204 -2.77 -5.06 -18.27
CA PRO A 204 -3.47 -3.94 -18.89
C PRO A 204 -4.05 -4.29 -20.27
N GLU A 205 -3.29 -5.01 -21.08
CA GLU A 205 -3.70 -5.49 -22.41
C GLU A 205 -4.87 -6.47 -22.29
N PHE A 206 -4.78 -7.43 -21.36
CA PHE A 206 -5.90 -8.33 -21.05
C PHE A 206 -7.17 -7.54 -20.64
N PHE A 207 -7.04 -6.50 -19.82
CA PHE A 207 -8.18 -5.65 -19.43
C PHE A 207 -8.75 -4.86 -20.60
N VAL A 208 -7.92 -4.36 -21.50
CA VAL A 208 -8.37 -3.68 -22.72
C VAL A 208 -9.19 -4.64 -23.57
N ASP A 209 -8.71 -5.87 -23.78
CA ASP A 209 -9.45 -6.90 -24.52
C ASP A 209 -10.80 -7.22 -23.85
N LEU A 210 -10.81 -7.32 -22.51
CA LEU A 210 -12.02 -7.55 -21.72
C LEU A 210 -13.08 -6.47 -21.94
N VAL A 211 -12.67 -5.20 -21.91
CA VAL A 211 -13.59 -4.05 -22.04
C VAL A 211 -14.16 -3.92 -23.45
N HIS A 212 -13.44 -4.40 -24.47
CA HIS A 212 -13.97 -4.47 -25.84
C HIS A 212 -15.04 -5.55 -26.00
N ASN A 213 -15.12 -6.53 -25.09
CA ASN A 213 -16.17 -7.53 -25.08
C ASN A 213 -17.46 -6.99 -24.45
N SER A 214 -18.48 -6.76 -25.28
CA SER A 214 -19.78 -6.23 -24.82
C SER A 214 -20.52 -7.12 -23.81
N MET A 215 -20.14 -8.40 -23.70
CA MET A 215 -20.70 -9.36 -22.74
C MET A 215 -20.05 -9.26 -21.34
N GLU A 216 -18.93 -8.54 -21.22
CA GLU A 216 -18.11 -8.47 -19.99
C GLU A 216 -18.17 -7.08 -19.33
N ARG A 217 -19.28 -6.36 -19.58
CA ARG A 217 -19.51 -4.98 -19.09
C ARG A 217 -19.46 -4.84 -17.58
N GLU A 218 -19.72 -5.91 -16.84
CA GLU A 218 -19.63 -5.91 -15.37
C GLU A 218 -18.23 -5.54 -14.86
N PHE A 219 -17.18 -5.85 -15.62
CA PHE A 219 -15.81 -5.53 -15.25
C PHE A 219 -15.39 -4.10 -15.62
N CYS A 220 -16.10 -3.42 -16.52
CA CYS A 220 -15.71 -2.09 -17.00
C CYS A 220 -15.54 -1.08 -15.86
N LEU A 221 -16.45 -1.07 -14.89
CA LEU A 221 -16.35 -0.16 -13.74
C LEU A 221 -15.17 -0.50 -12.83
N HIS A 222 -14.85 -1.78 -12.67
CA HIS A 222 -13.69 -2.19 -11.88
C HIS A 222 -12.38 -1.78 -12.57
N ILE A 223 -12.28 -2.04 -13.87
CA ILE A 223 -11.11 -1.70 -14.69
C ILE A 223 -10.90 -0.19 -14.74
N LEU A 224 -11.97 0.59 -14.98
CA LEU A 224 -11.91 2.04 -14.96
C LEU A 224 -11.41 2.56 -13.60
N ASN A 225 -11.89 1.98 -12.50
CA ASN A 225 -11.47 2.38 -11.15
C ASN A 225 -9.99 2.04 -10.90
N ILE A 226 -9.49 0.90 -11.38
CA ILE A 226 -8.06 0.56 -11.31
C ILE A 226 -7.22 1.64 -11.98
N PHE A 227 -7.54 2.00 -13.23
CA PHE A 227 -6.81 3.05 -13.94
C PHE A 227 -6.96 4.43 -13.27
N ALA A 228 -8.14 4.75 -12.75
CA ALA A 228 -8.36 5.99 -11.99
C ALA A 228 -7.47 6.06 -10.74
N LEU A 229 -7.33 4.96 -9.99
CA LEU A 229 -6.46 4.88 -8.81
C LEU A 229 -4.97 4.96 -9.17
N ILE A 230 -4.56 4.41 -10.32
CA ILE A 230 -3.19 4.54 -10.83
C ILE A 230 -2.85 6.00 -11.13
N VAL A 231 -3.75 6.73 -11.79
CA VAL A 231 -3.49 8.12 -12.20
C VAL A 231 -3.78 9.15 -11.11
N GLN A 232 -4.58 8.80 -10.09
CA GLN A 232 -4.99 9.67 -8.98
C GLN A 232 -3.82 10.48 -8.35
N PRO A 233 -2.62 9.93 -8.15
CA PRO A 233 -1.53 10.67 -7.52
C PRO A 233 -0.91 11.75 -8.40
N PHE A 234 -1.13 11.71 -9.71
CA PHE A 234 -0.47 12.58 -10.67
C PHE A 234 -1.35 13.76 -11.05
N LYS A 235 -0.74 14.91 -11.37
CA LYS A 235 -1.48 16.01 -12.00
C LYS A 235 -1.82 15.62 -13.44
N ALA A 236 -3.01 15.99 -13.89
CA ALA A 236 -3.46 15.69 -15.25
C ALA A 236 -2.51 16.23 -16.34
N SER A 237 -1.91 17.41 -16.10
CA SER A 237 -0.88 17.98 -16.97
C SER A 237 0.32 17.05 -17.09
N ASP A 238 0.82 16.57 -15.96
CA ASP A 238 2.06 15.79 -15.88
C ASP A 238 1.89 14.47 -16.63
N VAL A 239 0.70 13.86 -16.54
CA VAL A 239 0.34 12.66 -17.30
C VAL A 239 0.19 12.95 -18.81
N ALA A 240 -0.52 14.03 -19.18
CA ALA A 240 -0.79 14.38 -20.58
C ALA A 240 0.48 14.78 -21.37
N PHE A 241 1.49 15.30 -20.67
CA PHE A 241 2.77 15.72 -21.23
C PHE A 241 3.93 14.77 -20.86
N ALA A 242 3.66 13.67 -20.15
CA ALA A 242 4.67 12.66 -19.83
C ALA A 242 5.37 12.17 -21.11
N GLY A 243 6.71 12.13 -21.09
CA GLY A 243 7.53 11.68 -22.22
C GLY A 243 7.68 12.69 -23.37
N LYS A 244 7.03 13.87 -23.30
CA LYS A 244 7.32 14.98 -24.22
C LYS A 244 8.45 15.83 -23.65
N ALA A 245 9.36 16.29 -24.50
CA ALA A 245 10.38 17.24 -24.09
C ALA A 245 9.71 18.52 -23.58
N PRO A 246 9.96 18.95 -22.34
CA PRO A 246 9.40 20.21 -21.84
C PRO A 246 9.93 21.37 -22.68
N SER A 247 9.11 22.40 -22.88
CA SER A 247 9.56 23.60 -23.59
C SER A 247 10.64 24.32 -22.77
N ALA A 248 11.51 25.09 -23.44
CA ALA A 248 12.55 25.86 -22.76
C ALA A 248 11.97 26.80 -21.68
N GLU A 249 10.76 27.31 -21.89
CA GLU A 249 10.04 28.15 -20.93
C GLU A 249 9.59 27.37 -19.68
N VAL A 250 9.09 26.15 -19.84
CA VAL A 250 8.70 25.28 -18.71
C VAL A 250 9.93 24.91 -17.89
N ILE A 251 11.02 24.51 -18.54
CA ILE A 251 12.30 24.20 -17.87
C ILE A 251 12.81 25.41 -17.08
N ASN A 252 12.78 26.60 -17.68
CA ASN A 252 13.28 27.80 -17.02
C ASN A 252 12.39 28.18 -15.82
N LYS A 253 11.08 28.03 -15.94
CA LYS A 253 10.12 28.26 -14.84
C LYS A 253 10.30 27.26 -13.69
N GLU A 254 10.41 25.97 -13.99
CA GLU A 254 10.66 24.92 -12.99
C GLU A 254 12.00 25.13 -12.27
N ASN A 255 13.06 25.50 -13.00
CA ASN A 255 14.35 25.84 -12.39
C ASN A 255 14.26 27.05 -11.45
N GLN A 256 13.51 28.09 -11.83
CA GLN A 256 13.26 29.25 -10.96
C GLN A 256 12.47 28.88 -9.70
N GLU A 257 11.45 28.03 -9.82
CA GLU A 257 10.67 27.54 -8.67
C GLU A 257 11.52 26.64 -7.74
N LEU A 258 12.39 25.81 -8.32
CA LEU A 258 13.33 24.99 -7.58
C LEU A 258 14.36 25.85 -6.82
N GLN A 259 14.93 26.86 -7.48
CA GLN A 259 15.87 27.80 -6.83
C GLN A 259 15.22 28.50 -5.64
N LYS A 260 13.99 29.01 -5.79
CA LYS A 260 13.23 29.61 -4.69
C LYS A 260 13.00 28.64 -3.53
N SER A 261 12.70 27.37 -3.83
CA SER A 261 12.50 26.34 -2.81
C SER A 261 13.80 26.01 -2.06
N ILE A 262 14.94 25.97 -2.77
CA ILE A 262 16.27 25.78 -2.18
C ILE A 262 16.63 26.95 -1.26
N GLU A 263 16.38 28.19 -1.70
CA GLU A 263 16.63 29.39 -0.89
C GLU A 263 15.78 29.40 0.38
N TYR A 264 14.49 29.09 0.25
CA TYR A 264 13.57 28.99 1.39
C TYR A 264 14.02 27.93 2.42
N GLU A 265 14.38 26.72 1.98
CA GLU A 265 14.87 25.68 2.89
C GLU A 265 16.25 26.02 3.49
N ARG A 266 17.12 26.72 2.76
CA ARG A 266 18.38 27.27 3.32
C ARG A 266 18.11 28.27 4.43
N GLU A 267 17.20 29.22 4.21
CA GLU A 267 16.86 30.23 5.21
C GLU A 267 16.22 29.60 6.45
N LYS A 268 15.28 28.68 6.26
CA LYS A 268 14.66 27.89 7.33
C LYS A 268 15.69 27.06 8.11
N ASN A 269 16.67 26.45 7.45
CA ASN A 269 17.75 25.72 8.12
C ASN A 269 18.70 26.66 8.87
N ASN A 270 19.00 27.84 8.33
CA ASN A 270 19.78 28.86 9.03
C ASN A 270 19.07 29.34 10.30
N LEU A 271 17.76 29.59 10.23
CA LEU A 271 16.93 29.93 11.38
C LEU A 271 16.91 28.81 12.43
N LYS A 272 16.78 27.55 12.01
CA LYS A 272 16.88 26.39 12.93
C LYS A 272 18.25 26.32 13.61
N ARG A 273 19.35 26.53 12.88
CA ARG A 273 20.71 26.57 13.44
C ARG A 273 20.88 27.71 14.44
N PHE A 274 20.35 28.89 14.12
CA PHE A 274 20.35 30.04 15.02
C PHE A 274 19.55 29.76 16.31
N ASN A 275 18.36 29.17 16.19
CA ASN A 275 17.51 28.85 17.33
C ASN A 275 18.03 27.67 18.18
N LEU A 276 18.75 26.70 17.59
CA LEU A 276 19.44 25.65 18.34
C LEU A 276 20.58 26.23 19.21
N SER A 277 21.27 27.27 18.73
CA SER A 277 22.25 28.04 19.52
C SER A 277 21.61 28.83 20.68
N ALA A 278 20.30 29.10 20.62
CA ALA A 278 19.55 29.76 21.69
C ALA A 278 18.95 28.78 22.72
N ARG A 279 18.91 27.47 22.41
CA ARG A 279 18.30 26.43 23.26
C ARG A 279 19.29 25.72 24.19
N ASN A 280 20.47 26.30 24.38
CA ASN A 280 21.41 25.86 25.41
C ASN A 280 20.91 26.34 26.79
N PHE A 281 20.57 25.39 27.65
CA PHE A 281 20.24 25.58 29.08
C PHE A 281 21.42 26.11 29.93
N LEU A 282 22.47 26.60 29.30
CA LEU A 282 23.65 27.20 29.93
C LEU A 282 23.61 28.70 29.65
N GLY A 283 23.32 29.49 30.68
CA GLY A 283 23.48 30.95 30.65
C GLY A 283 24.94 31.30 30.39
N GLY A 284 25.27 31.46 29.10
CA GLY A 284 26.61 31.81 28.65
C GLY A 284 26.88 33.26 29.00
N THR A 285 27.91 33.48 29.82
CA THR A 285 28.43 34.82 30.07
C THR A 285 29.59 35.04 29.10
N TYR A 286 29.49 36.07 28.26
CA TYR A 286 30.54 36.44 27.31
C TYR A 286 31.26 37.69 27.80
N VAL A 287 32.58 37.71 27.67
CA VAL A 287 33.40 38.89 27.93
C VAL A 287 33.83 39.48 26.60
N VAL A 288 33.40 40.71 26.32
CA VAL A 288 33.79 41.45 25.12
C VAL A 288 34.88 42.44 25.51
N SER A 289 36.10 42.17 25.07
CA SER A 289 37.27 43.04 25.24
C SER A 289 37.39 44.05 24.08
N GLY A 290 37.96 45.22 24.36
CA GLY A 290 38.19 46.26 23.34
C GLY A 290 37.06 47.29 23.19
N THR A 291 36.07 47.27 24.07
CA THR A 291 35.04 48.33 24.18
C THR A 291 35.22 49.10 25.48
N LYS A 292 34.93 50.41 25.52
CA LYS A 292 35.02 51.17 26.77
C LYS A 292 33.99 50.64 27.76
N ALA A 293 34.45 50.09 28.88
CA ALA A 293 33.61 49.61 29.97
C ALA A 293 34.04 50.27 31.29
N LEU A 294 33.20 50.16 32.32
CA LEU A 294 33.42 50.82 33.61
C LEU A 294 34.45 50.11 34.51
N ASN A 295 34.94 48.94 34.11
CA ASN A 295 35.97 48.19 34.85
C ASN A 295 37.39 48.55 34.38
N GLN A 296 38.37 48.23 35.21
CA GLN A 296 39.78 48.54 34.94
C GLN A 296 40.32 47.83 33.69
N GLN A 297 39.74 46.67 33.33
CA GLN A 297 40.12 45.91 32.13
C GLN A 297 39.42 46.34 30.82
N ASN A 298 38.48 47.31 30.84
CA ASN A 298 37.64 47.64 29.66
C ASN A 298 36.95 46.40 29.04
N GLU A 299 36.39 45.56 29.89
CA GLU A 299 35.70 44.33 29.53
C GLU A 299 34.20 44.48 29.79
N LEU A 300 33.39 44.30 28.75
CA LEU A 300 31.94 44.30 28.87
C LEU A 300 31.46 42.86 29.07
N ILE A 301 30.81 42.60 30.19
CA ILE A 301 30.22 41.29 30.50
C ILE A 301 28.78 41.26 29.99
N LEU A 302 28.48 40.34 29.08
CA LEU A 302 27.15 40.11 28.54
C LEU A 302 26.63 38.76 29.02
N GLN A 303 25.58 38.77 29.82
CA GLN A 303 24.79 37.56 30.10
C GLN A 303 23.71 37.41 29.03
N LYS A 304 23.61 36.19 28.49
CA LYS A 304 22.57 35.82 27.53
C LYS A 304 21.34 35.26 28.23
#